data_AF-A0A7C5HV97-F1
#
_entry.id   AF-A0A7C5HV97-F1
#
_cell.length_a   1.000
_cell.length_b   1.000
_cell.length_c   1.000
_cell.angle_alpha   90.00
_cell.angle_beta   90.00
_cell.angle_gamma   90.00
#
_symmetry.space_group_name_H-M   'P 1'
#
loop_
_entity.id
_entity.type
_entity.pdbx_description
1 polymer ?
#
loop_
_entity_poly.entity_id
_entity_poly.type
_entity_poly.pdbx_seq_one_letter_code
_entity_poly.pdbx_strand_id
1 'polypeptide(L)' 'MARNLPFSSGFMLTSIIGFFVSVFFVMKLSLTWGFTFALVFIIMFIASIITMSQIEAEDKYALKELAVHEKRHYTRRKK' A
#
# COMPACT_ATOMS: atom_id res chain seq x y z
N MET A 1 -5.66 -4.26 20.56
CA MET A 1 -6.65 -3.95 19.52
C MET A 1 -5.95 -4.11 18.18
N ALA A 2 -6.34 -5.11 17.37
CA ALA A 2 -5.64 -5.45 16.15
C ALA A 2 -5.72 -4.27 15.16
N ARG A 3 -4.59 -3.57 14.96
CA ARG A 3 -4.42 -2.58 13.90
C ARG A 3 -4.28 -3.36 12.60
N ASN A 4 -5.40 -3.68 11.96
CA ASN A 4 -5.39 -4.21 10.62
C ASN A 4 -4.77 -3.14 9.72
N LEU A 5 -3.49 -3.28 9.39
CA LEU A 5 -2.85 -2.47 8.36
C LEU A 5 -3.65 -2.69 7.06
N PRO A 6 -4.34 -1.65 6.57
CA PRO A 6 -5.43 -1.84 5.63
C PRO A 6 -4.87 -2.11 4.23
N PHE A 7 -5.00 -3.35 3.76
CA PHE A 7 -5.23 -3.73 2.36
C PHE A 7 -4.27 -3.24 1.24
N SER A 8 -3.12 -2.65 1.55
CA SER A 8 -2.25 -2.07 0.51
C SER A 8 -1.65 -3.12 -0.44
N SER A 9 -1.26 -4.29 0.07
CA SER A 9 -0.67 -5.36 -0.75
C SER A 9 -1.66 -5.94 -1.76
N GLY A 10 -2.92 -6.12 -1.35
CA GLY A 10 -3.97 -6.67 -2.21
C GLY A 10 -4.35 -5.70 -3.33
N PHE A 11 -4.41 -4.40 -3.03
CA PHE A 11 -4.69 -3.34 -4.00
C PHE A 11 -3.58 -3.18 -5.05
N MET A 12 -2.30 -3.28 -4.63
CA MET A 12 -1.18 -3.32 -5.56
C MET A 12 -1.27 -4.54 -6.48
N LEU A 13 -1.54 -5.72 -5.93
CA LEU A 13 -1.62 -6.95 -6.71
C LEU A 13 -2.76 -6.93 -7.73
N THR A 14 -3.95 -6.42 -7.35
CA THR A 14 -5.07 -6.27 -8.29
C THR A 14 -4.76 -5.28 -9.40
N SER A 15 -4.03 -4.19 -9.13
CA SER A 15 -3.61 -3.25 -10.17
C SER A 15 -2.65 -3.88 -11.19
N ILE A 16 -1.72 -4.74 -10.74
CA ILE A 16 -0.78 -5.46 -11.61
C ILE A 16 -1.52 -6.50 -12.46
N ILE A 17 -2.35 -7.33 -11.84
CA ILE A 17 -3.11 -8.37 -12.54
C ILE A 17 -4.08 -7.72 -13.53
N GLY A 18 -4.81 -6.69 -13.09
CA GLY A 18 -5.75 -5.95 -13.92
C GLY A 18 -5.07 -5.31 -15.13
N PHE A 19 -3.89 -4.73 -14.96
CA PHE A 19 -3.10 -4.19 -16.06
C PHE A 19 -2.76 -5.27 -17.10
N PHE A 20 -2.27 -6.44 -16.67
CA PHE A 20 -1.95 -7.54 -17.58
C PHE A 20 -3.19 -8.11 -18.29
N VAL A 21 -4.30 -8.27 -17.57
CA VAL A 21 -5.58 -8.71 -18.15
C VAL A 21 -6.05 -7.71 -19.21
N SER A 22 -5.90 -6.41 -18.95
CA SER A 22 -6.27 -5.36 -19.90
C SER A 22 -5.45 -5.44 -21.19
N VAL A 23 -4.12 -5.57 -21.07
CA VAL A 23 -3.21 -5.57 -22.23
C VAL A 23 -3.32 -6.86 -23.05
N PHE A 24 -3.37 -8.03 -22.40
CA PHE A 24 -3.35 -9.31 -23.11
C PHE A 24 -4.72 -9.77 -23.59
N PHE A 25 -5.77 -9.48 -22.83
CA PHE A 25 -7.13 -9.96 -23.10
C PHE A 25 -8.02 -8.87 -23.68
N VAL A 26 -8.11 -7.72 -23.01
CA VAL A 26 -9.11 -6.69 -23.37
C VAL A 26 -8.73 -5.93 -24.63
N MET A 27 -7.44 -5.61 -24.84
CA MET A 27 -6.99 -4.95 -26.09
C MET A 27 -7.28 -5.79 -27.35
N LYS A 28 -7.31 -7.13 -27.24
CA LYS A 28 -7.69 -8.00 -28.36
C LYS A 28 -9.18 -7.95 -28.67
N LEU A 29 -10.01 -7.65 -27.67
CA LEU A 29 -11.46 -7.57 -27.82
C LEU A 29 -11.90 -6.18 -28.30
N SER A 30 -11.32 -5.13 -27.72
CA SER A 30 -11.58 -3.74 -28.10
C SER A 30 -10.41 -2.86 -27.68
N LEU A 31 -9.82 -2.18 -28.66
CA LEU A 31 -8.69 -1.29 -28.44
C LEU A 31 -9.04 -0.14 -27.49
N THR A 32 -10.24 0.44 -27.64
CA THR A 32 -10.72 1.55 -26.81
C THR A 32 -10.85 1.14 -25.35
N TRP A 33 -11.56 0.04 -25.07
CA TRP A 33 -11.75 -0.44 -23.70
C TRP A 33 -10.46 -0.94 -23.06
N GLY A 34 -9.59 -1.62 -23.82
CA GLY A 34 -8.30 -2.08 -23.32
C GLY A 34 -7.38 -0.92 -22.92
N PHE A 35 -7.40 0.17 -23.67
CA PHE A 35 -6.66 1.39 -23.31
C PHE A 35 -7.24 2.06 -22.06
N THR A 36 -8.56 2.20 -21.97
CA THR A 36 -9.21 2.81 -20.80
C THR A 36 -8.90 2.04 -19.52
N PHE A 37 -9.05 0.71 -19.53
CA PHE A 37 -8.75 -0.11 -18.36
C PHE A 37 -7.26 -0.09 -18.01
N ALA A 38 -6.36 -0.15 -19.00
CA ALA A 38 -4.92 -0.05 -18.74
C ALA A 38 -4.57 1.28 -18.04
N LEU A 39 -5.16 2.39 -18.49
CA LEU A 39 -4.97 3.71 -17.88
C LEU A 39 -5.48 3.75 -16.44
N VAL A 40 -6.67 3.18 -16.17
CA VAL A 40 -7.21 3.08 -14.80
C VAL A 40 -6.30 2.26 -13.89
N PHE A 41 -5.80 1.11 -14.36
CA PHE A 41 -4.90 0.28 -13.57
C PHE A 41 -3.54 0.93 -13.30
N ILE A 42 -3.02 1.72 -14.24
CA ILE A 42 -1.82 2.54 -14.02
C ILE A 42 -2.05 3.57 -12.91
N ILE A 43 -3.19 4.29 -12.95
CA ILE A 43 -3.51 5.28 -11.90
C ILE A 43 -3.67 4.59 -10.54
N MET A 44 -4.36 3.45 -10.48
CA MET A 44 -4.44 2.64 -9.26
C MET A 44 -3.06 2.21 -8.76
N PHE A 45 -2.16 1.79 -9.66
CA PHE A 45 -0.82 1.38 -9.29
C PHE A 45 -0.01 2.54 -8.67
N ILE A 46 -0.07 3.74 -9.27
CA ILE A 46 0.57 4.94 -8.74
C ILE A 46 -0.02 5.32 -7.38
N ALA A 47 -1.35 5.29 -7.25
CA ALA A 47 -2.03 5.54 -5.97
C ALA A 47 -1.56 4.56 -4.89
N SER A 48 -1.42 3.27 -5.23
CA SER A 48 -0.93 2.25 -4.33
C SER A 48 0.47 2.56 -3.79
N ILE A 49 1.39 2.99 -4.66
CA ILE A 49 2.76 3.33 -4.28
C ILE A 49 2.77 4.51 -3.30
N ILE A 50 1.97 5.55 -3.59
CA ILE A 50 1.86 6.73 -2.73
C ILE A 50 1.35 6.33 -1.34
N THR A 51 0.29 5.52 -1.28
CA THR A 51 -0.28 5.03 -0.02
C THR A 51 0.72 4.23 0.80
N MET A 52 1.49 3.32 0.18
CA MET A 52 2.52 2.55 0.89
C MET A 52 3.59 3.45 1.52
N SER A 53 4.05 4.45 0.76
CA SER A 53 5.08 5.39 1.21
C SER A 53 4.62 6.20 2.43
N GLN A 54 3.37 6.64 2.45
CA GLN A 54 2.80 7.38 3.59
C GLN A 54 2.62 6.50 4.84
N ILE A 55 2.17 5.26 4.66
CA ILE A 55 1.99 4.31 5.77
C ILE A 55 3.33 4.00 6.46
N GLU A 56 4.40 3.77 5.70
CA GLU A 56 5.72 3.48 6.28
C GLU A 56 6.26 4.66 7.11
N ALA A 57 5.97 5.89 6.67
CA ALA A 57 6.34 7.08 7.42
C ALA A 57 5.58 7.13 8.76
N GLU A 58 4.25 7.00 8.75
CA GLU A 58 3.41 7.05 9.95
C GLU A 58 3.77 5.94 10.96
N ASP A 59 3.98 4.71 10.51
CA ASP A 59 4.34 3.58 11.37
C ASP A 59 5.71 3.79 12.05
N LYS A 60 6.70 4.35 11.35
CA LYS A 60 8.00 4.67 11.95
C LYS A 60 7.89 5.69 13.08
N TYR A 61 6.99 6.67 12.98
CA TYR A 61 6.77 7.65 14.06
C TYR A 61 6.06 7.00 15.26
N ALA A 62 5.02 6.19 15.01
CA ALA A 62 4.31 5.47 16.06
C ALA A 62 5.24 4.51 16.83
N LEU A 63 6.10 3.76 16.15
CA LEU A 63 7.06 2.86 16.80
C LEU A 63 8.15 3.62 17.57
N LYS A 64 8.60 4.77 17.08
CA LYS A 64 9.54 5.63 17.81
C LYS A 64 8.95 6.13 19.12
N GLU A 65 7.68 6.54 19.11
CA GLU A 65 6.99 7.01 20.32
C GLU A 65 6.85 5.88 21.36
N LEU A 66 6.46 4.68 20.92
CA LEU A 66 6.39 3.50 21.79
C LEU A 66 7.76 3.12 22.37
N ALA A 67 8.83 3.16 21.56
CA ALA A 67 10.19 2.83 22.00
C ALA A 67 10.75 3.86 23.02
N VAL A 68 10.36 5.14 22.90
CA VAL A 68 10.70 6.18 23.89
C VAL A 68 10.02 5.90 25.23
N HIS A 69 8.73 5.52 25.21
CA HIS A 69 8.00 5.16 26.43
C HIS A 69 8.56 3.91 27.11
N GLU A 70 8.94 2.88 26.35
CA GLU A 70 9.55 1.66 26.91
C GLU A 70 10.88 1.93 27.62
N LYS A 71 11.78 2.72 27.00
CA LYS A 71 13.06 3.11 27.63
C LYS A 71 12.86 3.88 28.94
N ARG A 72 11.82 4.72 29.03
CA ARG A 72 11.46 5.41 30.28
C ARG A 72 11.06 4.44 31.39
N HIS A 73 10.27 3.41 31.07
CA HIS A 73 9.84 2.42 32.05
C HIS A 73 10.98 1.52 32.54
N TYR A 74 11.94 1.17 31.68
CA TYR A 74 13.11 0.39 32.07
C TYR A 74 14.00 1.15 33.07
N THR A 75 14.31 2.41 32.78
CA THR A 75 15.19 3.25 33.62
C THR A 75 14.61 3.51 35.01
N ARG A 76 13.27 3.53 35.13
CA ARG A 76 12.56 3.76 36.40
C ARG A 76 12.46 2.52 37.29
N ARG A 77 12.61 1.31 36.74
CA ARG A 77 12.62 0.04 37.50
C ARG A 77 14.00 -0.35 38.05
N LYS A 78 15.06 0.31 37.60
CA LYS A 78 16.46 -0.01 37.95
C LYS A 78 17.03 0.86 39.09
N LYS A 79 16.22 1.79 39.61
CA LYS A 79 16.44 2.52 40.87
C LYS A 79 15.52 1.92 41.92
#